data_AF-Q862G0-F1
#
_entry.id   AF-Q862G0-F1
#
_cell.length_a   1.000
_cell.length_b   1.000
_cell.length_c   1.000
_cell.angle_alpha   90.00
_cell.angle_beta   90.00
_cell.angle_gamma   90.00
#
_symmetry.space_group_name_H-M   'P 1'
#
loop_
_entity.id
_entity.type
_entity.pdbx_description
1 polymer ?
#
loop_
_entity_poly.entity_id
_entity_poly.type
_entity_poly.pdbx_seq_one_letter_code
_entity_poly.pdbx_strand_id
1 'polypeptide(L)'
;MKWLVLLGLVAFSECVVKIPLRRVKTMTKTLSGKNMLNNFLKEHAYRLSQISFHGSNLTIHPLRNIRDLFYMGNITIGTPPQEFLVVFDTGSSDLWVPSDFCTSPACSKHFRFRHLQSSTFRLTE
;
A
#
# COMPACT_ATOMS: atom_id res chain seq x y z
N MET A 1 -2.22 36.57 -31.80
CA MET A 1 -1.10 35.72 -31.36
C MET A 1 -0.88 35.73 -29.84
N LYS A 2 -0.81 36.88 -29.15
CA LYS A 2 -0.64 36.95 -27.68
C LYS A 2 -1.73 36.21 -26.86
N TRP A 3 -2.98 36.28 -27.31
CA TRP A 3 -4.12 35.63 -26.65
C TRP A 3 -4.09 34.09 -26.69
N LEU A 4 -3.52 33.52 -27.76
CA LEU A 4 -3.37 32.06 -27.88
C LEU A 4 -2.29 31.52 -26.93
N VAL A 5 -1.23 32.30 -26.70
CA VAL A 5 -0.20 31.97 -25.71
C VAL A 5 -0.76 32.03 -24.29
N LEU A 6 -1.62 33.02 -24.00
CA LEU A 6 -2.28 33.13 -22.70
C LEU A 6 -3.25 31.96 -22.43
N LEU A 7 -4.04 31.56 -23.43
CA LEU A 7 -4.94 30.41 -23.33
C LEU A 7 -4.18 29.08 -23.12
N GLY A 8 -3.04 28.91 -23.79
CA GLY A 8 -2.15 27.77 -23.56
C GLY A 8 -1.61 27.73 -22.12
N LEU A 9 -1.16 28.86 -21.58
CA LEU A 9 -0.66 28.95 -20.19
C LEU A 9 -1.74 28.65 -19.15
N VAL A 10 -3.00 29.03 -19.40
CA VAL A 10 -4.14 28.68 -18.53
C VAL A 10 -4.44 27.18 -18.56
N ALA A 11 -4.40 26.56 -19.75
CA ALA A 11 -4.62 25.11 -19.89
C ALA A 11 -3.54 24.26 -19.18
N PHE A 12 -2.30 24.76 -19.07
CA PHE A 12 -1.24 24.11 -18.28
C PHE A 12 -1.28 24.43 -16.78
N SER A 13 -2.11 25.38 -16.33
CA SER A 13 -2.17 25.79 -14.91
C SER A 13 -2.98 24.86 -14.02
N GLU A 14 -3.76 23.93 -14.61
CA GLU A 14 -4.65 23.04 -13.87
C GLU A 14 -4.23 21.57 -13.94
N CYS A 15 -3.16 21.19 -13.26
CA CYS A 15 -2.79 19.77 -13.11
C CYS A 15 -2.39 19.40 -11.67
N VAL A 16 -3.02 20.02 -10.66
CA VAL A 16 -2.85 19.60 -9.26
C VAL A 16 -3.92 18.57 -8.90
N VAL A 17 -3.55 17.29 -8.93
CA VAL A 17 -4.39 16.20 -8.42
C VAL A 17 -4.25 16.14 -6.90
N LYS A 18 -5.35 16.29 -6.17
CA LYS A 18 -5.38 16.20 -4.71
C LYS A 18 -5.97 14.87 -4.27
N ILE A 19 -5.19 14.08 -3.53
CA ILE A 19 -5.64 12.82 -2.95
C ILE A 19 -5.90 13.05 -1.45
N PRO A 20 -7.14 12.91 -0.96
CA PRO A 20 -7.44 13.06 0.45
C PRO A 20 -6.84 11.90 1.24
N LEU A 21 -6.08 12.23 2.29
CA LEU A 21 -5.46 11.23 3.17
C LEU A 21 -6.11 11.25 4.55
N ARG A 22 -6.26 10.06 5.13
CA ARG A 22 -6.75 9.84 6.49
C ARG A 22 -5.60 9.42 7.39
N ARG A 23 -5.48 10.08 8.54
CA ARG A 23 -4.51 9.71 9.57
C ARG A 23 -5.02 8.48 10.33
N VAL A 24 -4.31 7.37 10.20
CA VAL A 24 -4.58 6.14 10.94
C VAL A 24 -3.53 5.99 12.04
N LYS A 25 -4.00 5.78 13.27
CA LYS A 25 -3.12 5.52 14.43
C LYS A 25 -3.09 4.02 14.67
N THR A 26 -1.91 3.47 14.86
CA THR A 26 -1.73 2.05 15.17
C THR A 26 -2.23 1.74 16.59
N MET A 27 -2.63 0.49 16.84
CA MET A 27 -3.09 -0.02 18.15
C MET A 27 -2.04 0.08 19.28
N THR A 28 -0.81 0.50 18.97
CA THR A 28 0.31 0.74 19.90
C THR A 28 0.04 1.82 20.94
N LYS A 29 -1.06 2.57 20.83
CA LYS A 29 -1.49 3.49 21.89
C LYS A 29 -2.21 2.80 23.04
N THR A 30 -2.77 1.62 22.83
CA THR A 30 -3.44 0.83 23.87
C THR A 30 -2.42 0.05 24.68
N LEU A 31 -2.66 -0.14 25.99
CA LEU A 31 -1.76 -0.93 26.84
C LEU A 31 -1.60 -2.37 26.32
N SER A 32 -2.69 -2.98 25.84
CA SER A 32 -2.67 -4.30 25.20
C SER A 32 -1.81 -4.32 23.93
N GLY A 33 -1.96 -3.32 23.05
CA GLY A 33 -1.15 -3.20 21.83
C GLY A 33 0.34 -2.95 22.11
N LYS A 34 0.68 -2.17 23.15
CA LYS A 34 2.07 -1.99 23.61
C LYS A 34 2.66 -3.29 24.13
N ASN A 35 1.92 -4.02 24.96
CA ASN A 35 2.40 -5.30 25.49
C ASN A 35 2.59 -6.34 24.40
N MET A 36 1.65 -6.46 23.45
CA MET A 36 1.81 -7.32 22.28
C MET A 36 3.04 -6.94 21.45
N LEU A 37 3.22 -5.65 21.14
CA LEU A 37 4.38 -5.19 20.37
C LEU A 37 5.69 -5.45 21.10
N ASN A 38 5.76 -5.16 22.39
CA ASN A 38 6.96 -5.39 23.20
C ASN A 38 7.30 -6.88 23.29
N ASN A 39 6.31 -7.75 23.48
CA ASN A 39 6.52 -9.19 23.47
C ASN A 39 7.01 -9.67 22.09
N PHE A 40 6.40 -9.17 21.01
CA PHE A 40 6.84 -9.49 19.65
C PHE A 40 8.29 -9.05 19.39
N LEU A 41 8.67 -7.84 19.79
CA LEU A 41 10.03 -7.30 19.61
C LEU A 41 11.07 -8.00 20.48
N LYS A 42 10.69 -8.50 21.67
CA LYS A 42 11.56 -9.32 22.53
C LYS A 42 11.85 -10.68 21.90
N GLU A 43 10.83 -11.36 21.39
CA GLU A 43 10.95 -12.66 20.72
C GLU A 43 11.66 -12.54 19.36
N HIS A 44 11.43 -11.44 18.65
CA HIS A 44 11.97 -11.17 17.33
C HIS A 44 12.84 -9.92 17.39
N ALA A 45 14.03 -10.04 18.01
CA ALA A 45 15.07 -9.02 17.91
C ALA A 45 15.18 -8.60 16.43
N TYR A 46 15.21 -7.29 16.17
CA TYR A 46 15.08 -6.68 14.84
C TYR A 46 16.23 -7.09 13.90
N ARG A 47 16.21 -8.35 13.45
CA ARG A 47 17.06 -8.83 12.38
C ARG A 47 16.40 -8.38 11.09
N LEU A 48 17.05 -7.41 10.45
CA LEU A 48 16.76 -6.95 9.11
C LEU A 48 17.14 -8.02 8.06
N SER A 49 16.85 -9.30 8.32
CA SER A 49 17.13 -10.36 7.36
C SER A 49 15.96 -10.44 6.39
N GLN A 50 16.14 -9.94 5.18
CA GLN A 50 15.39 -10.42 4.03
C GLN A 50 15.64 -11.93 3.96
N ILE A 51 14.64 -12.74 4.29
CA ILE A 51 14.75 -14.19 4.14
C ILE A 51 14.41 -14.48 2.68
N SER A 52 15.39 -14.32 1.79
CA SER A 52 15.31 -14.93 0.47
C SER A 52 15.44 -16.44 0.67
N PHE A 53 14.36 -17.20 0.51
CA PHE A 53 14.45 -18.64 0.55
C PHE A 53 15.25 -19.11 -0.67
N HIS A 54 16.39 -19.75 -0.42
CA HIS A 54 17.26 -20.29 -1.44
C HIS A 54 16.49 -21.39 -2.20
N GLY A 55 15.99 -21.08 -3.41
CA GLY A 55 15.31 -22.05 -4.30
C GLY A 55 13.86 -21.74 -4.68
N SER A 56 13.25 -20.64 -4.21
CA SER A 56 11.93 -20.21 -4.69
C SER A 56 11.94 -18.73 -5.09
N ASN A 57 11.23 -18.38 -6.18
CA ASN A 57 11.00 -16.98 -6.59
C ASN A 57 10.05 -16.24 -5.63
N LEU A 58 10.05 -16.58 -4.34
CA LEU A 58 9.20 -16.03 -3.30
C LEU A 58 10.03 -15.18 -2.37
N THR A 59 9.86 -13.86 -2.48
CA THR A 59 10.48 -12.91 -1.57
C THR A 59 9.52 -12.55 -0.45
N ILE A 60 9.87 -12.90 0.78
CA ILE A 60 9.06 -12.58 1.96
C ILE A 60 9.53 -11.26 2.55
N HIS A 61 8.65 -10.24 2.49
CA HIS A 61 8.87 -8.94 3.13
C HIS A 61 7.93 -8.80 4.34
N PRO A 62 8.40 -9.12 5.56
CA PRO A 62 7.58 -8.96 6.75
C PRO A 62 7.38 -7.46 7.04
N LEU A 63 6.12 -7.02 7.16
CA LEU A 63 5.76 -5.64 7.45
C LEU A 63 6.01 -5.30 8.93
N ARG A 64 7.28 -5.25 9.32
CA ARG A 64 7.74 -4.97 10.71
C ARG A 64 8.03 -3.50 10.96
N ASN A 65 8.19 -2.71 9.90
CA ASN A 65 8.42 -1.26 9.94
C ASN A 65 7.12 -0.48 10.23
N ILE A 66 6.24 -1.04 11.06
CA ILE A 66 4.99 -0.40 11.42
C ILE A 66 5.24 0.67 12.48
N ARG A 67 5.36 1.92 12.02
CA ARG A 67 5.38 3.09 12.92
C ARG A 67 3.96 3.33 13.47
N ASP A 68 3.86 4.11 14.54
CA ASP A 68 2.59 4.35 15.25
C ASP A 68 1.51 5.10 14.43
N LEU A 69 1.85 5.48 13.19
CA LEU A 69 1.09 6.43 12.40
C LEU A 69 1.33 6.22 10.90
N PHE A 70 0.22 6.12 10.16
CA PHE A 70 0.21 6.14 8.71
C PHE A 70 -0.82 7.14 8.19
N TYR A 71 -0.55 7.68 7.02
CA TYR A 71 -1.53 8.38 6.21
C TYR A 71 -1.96 7.45 5.09
N MET A 72 -3.26 7.15 5.05
CA MET A 72 -3.82 6.24 4.05
C MET A 72 -4.79 6.98 3.14
N GLY A 73 -4.80 6.62 1.87
CA GLY A 73 -5.72 7.16 0.86
C GLY A 73 -6.30 6.04 0.02
N ASN A 74 -7.42 6.34 -0.65
CA ASN A 74 -8.06 5.39 -1.55
C ASN A 74 -7.44 5.46 -2.93
N ILE A 75 -7.24 4.30 -3.54
CA ILE A 75 -6.91 4.12 -4.95
C ILE A 75 -7.85 3.11 -5.57
N THR A 76 -7.89 3.04 -6.90
CA THR A 76 -8.62 2.00 -7.62
C THR A 76 -7.70 1.29 -8.60
N ILE A 77 -7.87 -0.03 -8.73
CA ILE A 77 -7.09 -0.86 -9.66
C ILE A 77 -8.04 -1.67 -10.54
N GLY A 78 -7.75 -1.74 -11.83
CA GLY A 78 -8.47 -2.56 -12.80
C GLY A 78 -9.74 -1.94 -13.38
N THR A 79 -10.41 -2.71 -14.25
CA THR A 79 -11.66 -2.31 -14.93
C THR A 79 -12.67 -3.47 -14.88
N PRO A 80 -13.84 -3.33 -14.22
CA PRO A 80 -14.27 -2.17 -13.45
C PRO A 80 -13.35 -1.90 -12.24
N PRO A 81 -13.30 -0.63 -11.76
CA PRO A 81 -12.44 -0.24 -10.65
C PRO A 81 -12.69 -1.06 -9.38
N GLN A 82 -11.62 -1.63 -8.79
CA GLN A 82 -11.63 -2.25 -7.46
C GLN A 82 -10.91 -1.30 -6.48
N GLU A 83 -11.58 -0.89 -5.40
CA GLU A 83 -11.06 0.11 -4.46
C GLU A 83 -10.14 -0.50 -3.38
N PHE A 84 -9.06 0.18 -3.06
CA PHE A 84 -8.10 -0.19 -2.00
C PHE A 84 -7.72 1.02 -1.16
N LEU A 85 -7.60 0.80 0.15
CA LEU A 85 -7.00 1.75 1.09
C LEU A 85 -5.51 1.43 1.23
N VAL A 86 -4.64 2.33 0.80
CA VAL A 86 -3.18 2.13 0.76
C VAL A 86 -2.44 3.18 1.59
N VAL A 87 -1.25 2.82 2.07
CA VAL A 87 -0.31 3.77 2.68
C VAL A 87 0.44 4.49 1.56
N PHE A 88 0.45 5.83 1.60
CA PHE A 88 1.29 6.64 0.71
C PHE A 88 2.68 6.76 1.36
N ASP A 89 3.55 5.79 1.07
CA ASP A 89 4.87 5.64 1.68
C ASP A 89 5.98 6.23 0.79
N THR A 90 6.63 7.30 1.27
CA THR A 90 7.79 7.90 0.57
C THR A 90 9.09 7.13 0.80
N GLY A 91 9.08 6.10 1.66
CA GLY A 91 10.22 5.26 1.99
C GLY A 91 10.41 4.04 1.09
N SER A 92 9.55 3.83 0.10
CA SER A 92 9.59 2.73 -0.86
C SER A 92 9.13 3.17 -2.25
N SER A 93 9.20 2.29 -3.25
CA SER A 93 8.82 2.59 -4.64
C SER A 93 7.83 1.59 -5.24
N ASP A 94 7.54 0.49 -4.53
CA ASP A 94 6.65 -0.56 -5.01
C ASP A 94 5.18 -0.26 -4.67
N LEU A 95 4.28 -0.64 -5.58
CA LEU A 95 2.85 -0.75 -5.31
C LEU A 95 2.47 -2.23 -5.21
N TRP A 96 1.86 -2.61 -4.09
CA TRP A 96 1.34 -3.96 -3.89
C TRP A 96 -0.02 -3.91 -3.19
N VAL A 97 -0.89 -4.83 -3.57
CA VAL A 97 -2.19 -5.08 -2.92
C VAL A 97 -2.36 -6.58 -2.71
N PRO A 98 -3.14 -7.04 -1.72
CA PRO A 98 -3.40 -8.46 -1.51
C PRO A 98 -4.11 -9.07 -2.72
N SER A 99 -3.62 -10.20 -3.23
CA SER A 99 -4.33 -11.00 -4.24
C SER A 99 -5.52 -11.73 -3.62
N ASP A 100 -6.53 -12.02 -4.45
CA ASP A 100 -7.61 -12.95 -4.13
C ASP A 100 -7.13 -14.36 -3.76
N PHE A 101 -5.94 -14.76 -4.22
CA PHE A 101 -5.26 -15.99 -3.82
C PHE A 101 -4.59 -15.93 -2.44
N CYS A 102 -4.57 -14.78 -1.75
CA CYS A 102 -4.05 -14.72 -0.39
C CYS A 102 -4.99 -15.48 0.58
N THR A 103 -4.52 -16.63 1.07
CA THR A 103 -5.25 -17.50 2.03
C THR A 103 -4.88 -17.24 3.49
N SER A 104 -3.85 -16.42 3.75
CA SER A 104 -3.44 -16.09 5.11
C SER A 104 -4.58 -15.45 5.90
N PRO A 105 -4.79 -15.82 7.19
CA PRO A 105 -5.75 -15.15 8.05
C PRO A 105 -5.58 -13.63 8.10
N ALA A 106 -4.35 -13.13 7.90
CA ALA A 106 -4.07 -11.70 7.83
C ALA A 106 -4.82 -11.00 6.68
N CYS A 107 -5.05 -11.67 5.55
CA CYS A 107 -5.75 -11.11 4.39
C CYS A 107 -7.28 -11.12 4.52
N SER A 108 -7.84 -11.88 5.48
CA SER A 108 -9.30 -12.08 5.61
C SER A 108 -10.09 -10.79 5.81
N LYS A 109 -9.48 -9.79 6.45
CA LYS A 109 -10.10 -8.49 6.73
C LYS A 109 -9.76 -7.41 5.69
N HIS A 110 -8.98 -7.74 4.67
CA HIS A 110 -8.54 -6.79 3.65
C HIS A 110 -9.28 -7.03 2.33
N PHE A 111 -9.51 -5.94 1.59
CA PHE A 111 -9.91 -6.05 0.19
C PHE A 111 -8.79 -6.73 -0.60
N ARG A 112 -9.19 -7.65 -1.46
CA ARG A 112 -8.30 -8.46 -2.28
C ARG A 112 -8.57 -8.18 -3.75
N PHE A 113 -7.50 -8.03 -4.52
CA PHE A 113 -7.58 -7.81 -5.94
C PHE A 113 -7.98 -9.09 -6.66
N ARG A 114 -9.18 -9.05 -7.26
CA ARG A 114 -9.76 -10.11 -8.07
C ARG A 114 -9.35 -9.87 -9.52
N HIS A 115 -8.16 -10.33 -9.86
CA HIS A 115 -7.54 -10.09 -11.16
C HIS A 115 -8.38 -10.62 -12.33
N LEU A 116 -9.03 -11.79 -12.18
CA LEU A 116 -9.96 -12.34 -13.18
C LEU A 116 -11.23 -11.49 -13.40
N GLN A 117 -11.55 -10.58 -12.48
CA GLN A 117 -12.70 -9.66 -12.61
C GLN A 117 -12.30 -8.31 -13.21
N SER A 118 -11.05 -8.15 -13.66
CA SER A 118 -10.57 -6.93 -14.31
C SER A 118 -10.25 -7.16 -15.77
N SER A 119 -10.99 -6.53 -16.69
CA SER A 119 -10.77 -6.62 -18.14
C SER A 119 -9.46 -5.98 -18.61
N THR A 120 -8.85 -5.12 -17.79
CA THR A 120 -7.57 -4.46 -18.06
C THR A 120 -6.38 -5.14 -17.39
N PHE A 121 -6.60 -6.22 -16.65
CA PHE A 121 -5.49 -6.98 -16.06
C PHE A 121 -4.71 -7.71 -17.16
N ARG A 122 -3.39 -7.64 -17.08
CA ARG A 122 -2.47 -8.38 -17.95
C ARG A 122 -1.42 -9.04 -17.08
N LEU A 123 -1.23 -10.35 -17.25
CA LEU A 123 -0.08 -11.05 -16.67
C LEU A 123 1.17 -10.54 -17.38
N THR A 124 2.18 -10.12 -16.61
CA THR A 124 3.52 -9.88 -17.15
C THR A 124 4.19 -11.22 -17.42
N GLU A 125 4.65 -11.42 -18.65
CA GLU A 125 5.51 -12.53 -19.07
C GLU A 125 6.95 -12.36 -18.57
#